data_AF-A0A7C1BQA1-F1
#
_entry.id   AF-A0A7C1BQA1-F1
#
_cell.length_a   1.000
_cell.length_b   1.000
_cell.length_c   1.000
_cell.angle_alpha   90.00
_cell.angle_beta   90.00
_cell.angle_gamma   90.00
#
_symmetry.space_group_name_H-M   'P 1'
#
loop_
_entity.id
_entity.type
_entity.pdbx_description
1 polymer ?
#
loop_
_entity_poly.entity_id
_entity_poly.type
_entity_poly.pdbx_seq_one_letter_code
_entity_poly.pdbx_strand_id
1 'polypeptide(L)'
;MLVKVRFFGVFREFLNKETVVLNLKENTVKDVIYELARQTDPKILERILNEKGKVRSEIIILVKGRNIQNFKGLETKVEENDV
;
A
#
# COMPACT_ATOMS: atom_id res chain seq x y z
N MET A 1 9.86 11.47 0.75
CA MET A 1 10.04 10.80 2.06
C MET A 1 10.09 9.30 1.83
N LEU A 2 10.86 8.58 2.64
CA LEU A 2 11.03 7.14 2.47
C LEU A 2 10.04 6.35 3.34
N VAL A 3 9.27 5.46 2.73
CA VAL A 3 8.33 4.55 3.40
C VAL A 3 8.63 3.12 2.98
N LYS A 4 8.55 2.18 3.93
CA LYS A 4 8.86 0.77 3.69
C LYS A 4 7.56 -0.03 3.64
N VAL A 5 7.25 -0.65 2.51
CA VAL A 5 6.06 -1.48 2.34
C VAL A 5 6.42 -2.94 2.48
N ARG A 6 5.80 -3.65 3.43
CA ARG A 6 5.97 -5.09 3.65
C ARG A 6 4.79 -5.89 3.10
N PHE A 7 5.10 -6.95 2.35
CA PHE A 7 4.11 -7.81 1.72
C PHE A 7 3.93 -9.11 2.50
N PHE A 8 2.69 -9.59 2.52
CA PHE A 8 2.30 -10.86 3.14
C PHE A 8 1.51 -11.71 2.15
N GLY A 9 1.54 -13.03 2.36
CA GLY A 9 0.79 -14.02 1.55
C GLY A 9 0.96 -13.82 0.04
N VAL A 10 -0.17 -13.79 -0.67
CA VAL A 10 -0.22 -13.73 -2.14
C VAL A 10 0.48 -12.50 -2.74
N PHE A 11 0.63 -11.39 -2.00
CA PHE A 11 1.37 -10.22 -2.51
C PHE A 11 2.89 -10.43 -2.51
N ARG A 12 3.40 -11.18 -1.52
CA ARG A 12 4.82 -11.54 -1.47
C ARG A 12 5.19 -12.45 -2.63
N GLU A 13 4.33 -13.41 -2.94
CA GLU A 13 4.48 -14.33 -4.08
C GLU A 13 4.36 -13.58 -5.41
N PHE A 14 3.33 -12.74 -5.54
CA PHE A 14 3.08 -11.97 -6.76
C PHE A 14 4.24 -11.04 -7.14
N LEU A 15 4.81 -10.33 -6.16
CA LEU A 15 5.92 -9.40 -6.39
C LEU A 15 7.31 -10.06 -6.30
N ASN A 16 7.36 -11.33 -5.86
CA ASN A 16 8.60 -12.05 -5.51
C ASN A 16 9.55 -11.23 -4.61
N LYS A 17 8.98 -10.47 -3.66
CA LYS A 17 9.70 -9.56 -2.75
C LYS A 17 9.01 -9.53 -1.41
N GLU A 18 9.78 -9.52 -0.32
CA GLU A 18 9.23 -9.32 1.03
C GLU A 18 8.93 -7.85 1.31
N THR A 19 9.78 -6.95 0.83
CA THR A 19 9.69 -5.52 1.15
C THR A 19 10.15 -4.66 -0.02
N VAL A 20 9.58 -3.46 -0.12
CA VAL A 20 10.01 -2.39 -1.04
C VAL A 20 10.12 -1.08 -0.27
N VAL A 21 11.10 -0.26 -0.58
CA VAL A 21 11.21 1.11 -0.07
C VAL A 21 10.80 2.07 -1.18
N LEU A 22 9.82 2.93 -0.90
CA LEU A 22 9.26 3.90 -1.83
C LEU A 22 9.68 5.30 -1.42
N ASN A 23 10.02 6.13 -2.40
CA ASN A 23 10.21 7.56 -2.19
C ASN A 23 8.94 8.30 -2.63
N LEU A 24 8.19 8.79 -1.65
CA LEU A 24 6.89 9.44 -1.87
C LEU A 24 7.02 10.96 -1.86
N LYS A 25 6.24 11.62 -2.72
CA LYS A 25 6.05 13.08 -2.70
C LYS A 25 4.94 13.50 -1.75
N GLU A 26 3.87 12.73 -1.72
CA GLU A 26 2.70 12.92 -0.87
C GLU A 26 2.63 11.82 0.18
N ASN A 27 1.82 12.02 1.22
CA ASN A 27 1.94 11.25 2.45
C ASN A 27 0.69 10.47 2.84
N THR A 28 -0.06 9.93 1.89
CA THR A 28 -1.21 9.05 2.17
C THR A 28 -0.98 7.61 1.72
N VAL A 29 -1.78 6.68 2.26
CA VAL A 29 -1.79 5.27 1.83
C VAL A 29 -2.14 5.15 0.34
N LYS A 30 -3.00 6.03 -0.17
CA LYS A 30 -3.28 6.11 -1.61
C LYS A 30 -1.99 6.31 -2.41
N ASP A 31 -1.17 7.28 -2.01
CA ASP A 31 0.09 7.61 -2.69
C ASP A 31 1.08 6.45 -2.63
N VAL A 32 1.15 5.76 -1.49
CA VAL A 32 1.94 4.53 -1.33
C VAL A 32 1.54 3.49 -2.38
N ILE A 33 0.24 3.24 -2.55
CA ILE A 33 -0.28 2.22 -3.48
C ILE A 33 0.02 2.61 -4.93
N TYR A 34 -0.16 3.87 -5.30
CA TYR A 34 0.13 4.33 -6.67
C TYR A 34 1.63 4.32 -6.98
N GLU A 35 2.48 4.75 -6.06
CA GLU A 35 3.93 4.70 -6.26
C GLU A 35 4.44 3.26 -6.27
N LEU A 36 3.87 2.37 -5.44
CA LEU A 36 4.16 0.94 -5.48
C LEU A 36 3.89 0.36 -6.87
N ALA A 37 2.69 0.63 -7.42
CA ALA A 37 2.29 0.15 -8.74
C ALA A 37 3.21 0.68 -9.84
N ARG A 38 3.65 1.94 -9.72
CA ARG A 38 4.59 2.56 -10.65
C ARG A 38 5.99 1.93 -10.61
N GLN A 39 6.47 1.56 -9.43
CA GLN A 39 7.82 0.99 -9.25
C GLN A 39 7.86 -0.55 -9.41
N THR A 40 6.70 -1.21 -9.43
CA THR A 40 6.60 -2.67 -9.50
C THR A 40 5.76 -3.12 -10.70
N ASP A 41 4.57 -3.68 -10.46
CA ASP A 41 3.63 -4.10 -11.50
C ASP A 41 2.33 -3.29 -11.37
N PRO A 42 1.91 -2.53 -12.40
CA PRO A 42 0.66 -1.78 -12.40
C PRO A 42 -0.58 -2.61 -12.05
N LYS A 43 -0.59 -3.92 -12.35
CA LYS A 43 -1.70 -4.84 -12.02
C LYS A 43 -1.94 -4.98 -10.53
N ILE A 44 -0.98 -4.58 -9.69
CA ILE A 44 -1.19 -4.57 -8.23
C ILE A 44 -2.32 -3.64 -7.81
N LEU A 45 -2.58 -2.56 -8.57
CA LEU A 45 -3.72 -1.67 -8.32
C LEU A 45 -5.03 -2.42 -8.42
N GLU A 46 -5.20 -3.27 -9.43
CA GLU A 46 -6.42 -4.05 -9.62
C GLU A 46 -6.61 -5.13 -8.54
N ARG A 47 -5.50 -5.60 -7.94
CA ARG A 47 -5.52 -6.53 -6.80
C ARG A 47 -5.87 -5.85 -5.48
N ILE A 48 -5.51 -4.57 -5.31
CA ILE A 48 -5.75 -3.82 -4.07
C ILE A 48 -7.09 -3.09 -4.12
N LEU A 49 -7.40 -2.47 -5.26
CA LEU A 49 -8.56 -1.60 -5.48
C LEU A 49 -9.62 -2.30 -6.34
N ASN A 50 -10.88 -1.99 -6.06
CA ASN A 50 -12.01 -2.36 -6.91
C ASN A 50 -12.28 -1.28 -7.98
N GLU A 51 -13.27 -1.54 -8.83
CA GLU A 51 -13.66 -0.64 -9.94
C GLU A 51 -14.13 0.74 -9.46
N LYS A 52 -14.52 0.88 -8.18
CA LYS A 52 -14.91 2.16 -7.56
C LYS A 52 -13.72 2.89 -6.92
N GLY A 53 -12.49 2.42 -7.12
CA GLY A 53 -11.28 2.98 -6.53
C GLY A 53 -11.17 2.78 -5.01
N LYS A 54 -11.95 1.88 -4.42
CA LYS A 54 -11.90 1.54 -2.99
C LYS A 54 -11.07 0.28 -2.78
N VAL A 55 -10.42 0.17 -1.62
CA VAL A 55 -9.75 -1.07 -1.21
C VAL A 55 -10.75 -2.22 -1.22
N ARG A 56 -10.38 -3.34 -1.85
CA ARG A 56 -11.19 -4.56 -1.88
C ARG A 56 -11.38 -5.12 -0.46
N SER A 57 -12.52 -5.73 -0.20
CA SER A 57 -12.91 -6.22 1.14
C SER A 57 -11.95 -7.24 1.75
N GLU A 58 -11.32 -8.04 0.89
CA GLU A 58 -10.36 -9.09 1.22
C GLU A 58 -8.95 -8.56 1.48
N ILE A 59 -8.70 -7.26 1.28
CA ILE A 59 -7.39 -6.64 1.41
C ILE A 59 -7.30 -5.89 2.74
N ILE A 60 -6.34 -6.29 3.56
CA ILE A 60 -6.00 -5.63 4.81
C ILE A 60 -4.72 -4.82 4.60
N ILE A 61 -4.81 -3.52 4.86
CA ILE A 61 -3.65 -2.63 4.86
C ILE A 61 -3.46 -2.13 6.28
N LEU A 62 -2.25 -2.26 6.77
CA LEU A 62 -1.85 -1.82 8.10
C LEU A 62 -0.86 -0.67 7.96
N VAL A 63 -1.04 0.36 8.78
CA VAL A 63 -0.04 1.41 8.99
C VAL A 63 0.31 1.37 10.48
N LYS A 64 1.59 1.18 10.83
CA LYS A 64 2.03 1.02 12.22
C LYS A 64 1.26 -0.10 12.96
N GLY A 65 0.97 -1.20 12.25
CA GLY A 65 0.25 -2.37 12.78
C GLY A 65 -1.26 -2.19 13.00
N ARG A 66 -1.85 -1.05 12.57
CA ARG A 66 -3.29 -0.79 12.72
C ARG A 66 -3.99 -0.70 11.36
N ASN A 67 -5.19 -1.27 11.26
CA ASN A 67 -5.94 -1.30 10.00
C ASN A 67 -6.41 0.10 9.58
N ILE A 68 -6.13 0.50 8.35
CA ILE A 68 -6.50 1.81 7.78
C ILE A 68 -8.02 2.05 7.77
N GLN A 69 -8.84 1.00 7.78
CA GLN A 69 -10.31 1.09 7.86
C GLN A 69 -10.78 1.68 9.20
N ASN A 70 -9.97 1.58 10.25
CA ASN A 70 -10.23 2.21 11.55
C ASN A 70 -9.84 3.70 11.57
N PHE A 71 -9.31 4.23 10.46
CA PHE A 71 -8.89 5.62 10.30
C PHE A 71 -9.62 6.26 9.10
N LYS A 72 -8.88 6.89 8.18
CA LYS A 72 -9.40 7.57 6.99
C LYS A 72 -9.26 6.71 5.72
N GLY A 73 -9.09 5.40 5.86
CA GLY A 73 -8.90 4.49 4.73
C GLY A 73 -7.68 4.88 3.89
N LEU A 74 -7.88 5.06 2.58
CA LEU A 74 -6.82 5.46 1.65
C LEU A 74 -6.22 6.84 1.96
N GLU A 75 -6.97 7.72 2.61
CA GLU A 75 -6.52 9.05 3.03
C GLU A 75 -5.79 9.03 4.39
N THR A 76 -5.53 7.85 4.94
CA THR A 76 -4.70 7.69 6.14
C THR A 76 -3.29 8.18 5.82
N LYS A 77 -2.76 9.08 6.65
CA LYS A 77 -1.41 9.61 6.47
C LYS A 77 -0.36 8.58 6.89
N VAL A 78 0.73 8.54 6.14
CA VAL A 78 1.96 7.80 6.45
C VAL A 78 3.09 8.78 6.70
N GLU A 79 4.01 8.42 7.59
CA GLU A 79 5.17 9.22 7.95
C GLU A 79 6.45 8.57 7.44
N GLU A 80 7.54 9.33 7.45
CA GLU A 80 8.85 8.80 7.08
C GLU A 80 9.28 7.67 8.02
N ASN A 81 9.81 6.59 7.45
CA ASN A 81 10.18 5.34 8.12
C ASN A 81 9.01 4.47 8.60
N ASP A 82 7.76 4.81 8.25
CA ASP A 82 6.63 3.93 8.52
C ASP A 82 6.73 2.61 7.75
N VAL A 83 6.08 1.59 8.35
CA VAL A 83 5.88 0.24 7.80
C VAL A 83 4.42 -0.16 7.85
#